data_AF-A0A914IKB1-F1
#
_entry.id   AF-A0A914IKB1-F1
#
_cell.length_a   1.000
_cell.length_b   1.000
_cell.length_c   1.000
_cell.angle_alpha   90.00
_cell.angle_beta   90.00
_cell.angle_gamma   90.00
#
_symmetry.space_group_name_H-M   'P 1'
#
loop_
_entity.id
_entity.type
_entity.pdbx_description
1 polymer ?
#
loop_
_entity_poly.entity_id
_entity_poly.type
_entity_poly.pdbx_seq_one_letter_code
_entity_poly.pdbx_strand_id
1 'polypeptide(L)'
;MWKTDQNGQITDELLAIIDWQVLMEGSPMFDLARSLATCTPKEIRNEAEKFIVDYYLENLTKEMTNGFTVPYTKKQLQDCYNYGLIHQAFGFLVSGLFFVEGLENSDKDKNEKIDAIAQRCRGLIEDADVLLSGDFKYLYEKYGQ
;
A
#
# COMPACT_ATOMS: atom_id res chain seq x y z
N MET A 1 -6.78 5.56 -13.90
CA MET A 1 -6.80 6.00 -15.30
C MET A 1 -6.10 7.35 -15.41
N TRP A 2 -5.37 7.56 -16.49
CA TRP A 2 -4.58 8.76 -16.75
C TRP A 2 -5.18 9.55 -17.92
N LYS A 3 -5.01 10.87 -17.94
CA LYS A 3 -5.47 11.71 -19.05
C LYS A 3 -4.60 11.50 -20.29
N THR A 4 -5.18 11.72 -21.46
CA THR A 4 -4.44 11.77 -22.74
C THR A 4 -4.26 13.21 -23.19
N ASP A 5 -3.11 13.52 -23.77
CA ASP A 5 -2.87 14.80 -24.43
C ASP A 5 -3.62 14.90 -25.78
N GLN A 6 -3.48 16.05 -26.45
CA GLN A 6 -4.06 16.31 -27.76
C GLN A 6 -3.58 15.36 -28.88
N ASN A 7 -2.46 14.64 -28.67
CA ASN A 7 -1.92 13.66 -29.60
C ASN A 7 -2.34 12.22 -29.26
N GLY A 8 -3.18 12.04 -28.22
CA GLY A 8 -3.59 10.74 -27.73
C GLY A 8 -2.55 10.01 -26.87
N GLN A 9 -1.48 10.69 -26.44
CA GLN A 9 -0.46 10.11 -25.56
C GLN A 9 -0.88 10.22 -24.10
N ILE A 10 -0.58 9.18 -23.31
CA ILE A 10 -0.86 9.15 -21.88
C ILE A 10 0.02 10.18 -21.16
N THR A 11 -0.59 10.97 -20.29
CA THR A 11 0.08 11.97 -19.43
C THR A 11 0.17 11.46 -17.99
N ASP A 12 0.95 12.15 -17.15
CA ASP A 12 1.02 11.87 -15.71
C ASP A 12 -0.16 12.47 -14.91
N GLU A 13 -1.14 13.08 -15.58
CA GLU A 13 -2.32 13.63 -14.92
C GLU A 13 -3.37 12.56 -14.66
N LEU A 14 -3.77 12.43 -13.40
CA LEU A 14 -4.84 11.53 -12.99
C LEU A 14 -6.17 11.94 -13.63
N LEU A 15 -6.84 11.00 -14.31
CA LEU A 15 -8.18 11.19 -14.85
C LEU A 15 -9.24 10.68 -13.87
N ALA A 16 -9.07 9.44 -13.39
CA ALA A 16 -10.01 8.80 -12.48
C ALA A 16 -9.35 7.64 -11.72
N ILE A 17 -9.77 7.45 -10.48
CA ILE A 17 -9.55 6.23 -9.72
C ILE A 17 -10.85 5.41 -9.79
N ILE A 18 -10.74 4.16 -10.21
CA ILE A 18 -11.87 3.24 -10.41
C ILE A 18 -11.61 1.93 -9.65
N ASP A 19 -12.57 1.01 -9.68
CA ASP A 19 -12.45 -0.33 -9.08
C ASP A 19 -12.19 -0.33 -7.57
N TRP A 20 -12.96 0.50 -6.85
CA TRP A 20 -12.92 0.69 -5.39
C TRP A 20 -13.32 -0.55 -4.56
N GLN A 21 -13.64 -1.68 -5.19
CA GLN A 21 -14.16 -2.89 -4.55
C GLN A 21 -13.21 -3.57 -3.55
N VAL A 22 -11.94 -3.17 -3.53
CA VAL A 22 -10.92 -3.66 -2.60
C VAL A 22 -10.57 -2.65 -1.51
N LEU A 23 -11.22 -1.48 -1.47
CA LEU A 23 -11.05 -0.54 -0.36
C LEU A 23 -11.82 -1.01 0.88
N MET A 24 -11.33 -0.63 2.05
CA MET A 24 -11.90 -1.06 3.32
C MET A 24 -12.44 0.13 4.10
N GLU A 25 -13.57 -0.07 4.79
CA GLU A 25 -14.01 0.88 5.80
C GLU A 25 -13.01 0.89 6.97
N GLY A 26 -12.39 2.05 7.22
CA GLY A 26 -11.41 2.18 8.29
C GLY A 26 -10.45 3.34 8.08
N SER A 27 -9.22 3.18 8.55
CA SER A 27 -8.18 4.20 8.36
C SER A 27 -7.79 4.28 6.88
N PRO A 28 -7.72 5.48 6.27
CA PRO A 28 -7.29 5.68 4.89
C PRO A 28 -5.86 5.18 4.64
N MET A 29 -5.08 5.01 5.71
CA MET A 29 -3.74 4.44 5.65
C MET A 29 -3.73 2.97 5.23
N PHE A 30 -4.80 2.22 5.50
CA PHE A 30 -4.93 0.84 5.00
C PHE A 30 -5.11 0.81 3.48
N ASP A 31 -5.88 1.75 2.93
CA ASP A 31 -6.09 1.85 1.49
C ASP A 31 -4.82 2.29 0.76
N LEU A 32 -4.04 3.21 1.35
CA LEU A 32 -2.71 3.59 0.84
C LEU A 32 -1.73 2.42 0.91
N ALA A 33 -1.65 1.74 2.06
CA ALA A 33 -0.80 0.56 2.23
C ALA A 33 -1.17 -0.53 1.21
N ARG A 34 -2.47 -0.77 0.99
CA ARG A 34 -2.97 -1.69 -0.04
C ARG A 34 -2.54 -1.25 -1.43
N SER A 35 -2.80 -0.01 -1.81
CA SER A 35 -2.48 0.50 -3.14
C SER A 35 -0.97 0.36 -3.45
N LEU A 36 -0.11 0.74 -2.49
CA LEU A 36 1.34 0.60 -2.66
C LEU A 36 1.77 -0.87 -2.67
N ALA A 37 1.23 -1.71 -1.78
CA ALA A 37 1.52 -3.13 -1.73
C ALA A 37 1.17 -3.85 -3.03
N THR A 38 -0.01 -3.58 -3.61
CA THR A 38 -0.52 -4.30 -4.78
C THR A 38 -0.03 -3.73 -6.09
N CYS A 39 0.16 -2.42 -6.19
CA CYS A 39 0.39 -1.75 -7.48
C CYS A 39 1.83 -1.31 -7.71
N THR A 40 2.72 -1.43 -6.72
CA THR A 40 4.11 -1.00 -6.86
C THR A 40 5.12 -2.11 -6.51
N PRO A 41 6.33 -2.10 -7.11
CA PRO A 41 7.47 -2.86 -6.63
C PRO A 41 7.90 -2.40 -5.22
N LYS A 42 8.68 -3.25 -4.52
CA LYS A 42 9.18 -2.94 -3.18
C LYS A 42 9.97 -1.63 -3.14
N GLU A 43 10.81 -1.39 -4.14
CA GLU A 43 11.69 -0.23 -4.20
C GLU A 43 10.88 1.08 -4.26
N ILE A 44 9.82 1.09 -5.06
CA ILE A 44 8.91 2.24 -5.20
C ILE A 44 8.11 2.45 -3.92
N ARG A 45 7.60 1.38 -3.30
CA ARG A 45 6.92 1.45 -2.01
C ARG A 45 7.83 2.04 -0.93
N ASN A 46 9.06 1.54 -0.80
CA ASN A 46 10.02 2.02 0.18
C ASN A 46 10.38 3.50 0.00
N GLU A 47 10.42 3.99 -1.25
CA GLU A 47 10.61 5.41 -1.52
C GLU A 47 9.37 6.23 -1.12
N ALA A 48 8.17 5.74 -1.48
CA ALA A 48 6.91 6.40 -1.14
C ALA A 48 6.71 6.52 0.38
N GLU A 49 7.09 5.49 1.14
CA GLU A 49 6.98 5.46 2.60
C GLU A 49 7.68 6.60 3.32
N LYS A 50 8.72 7.18 2.72
CA LYS A 50 9.47 8.28 3.30
C LYS A 50 8.65 9.57 3.40
N PHE A 51 7.61 9.72 2.58
CA PHE A 51 6.85 10.98 2.50
C PHE A 51 5.33 10.79 2.45
N ILE A 52 4.79 9.60 2.20
CA ILE A 52 3.36 9.41 1.90
C ILE A 52 2.44 9.83 3.05
N VAL A 53 2.82 9.55 4.30
CA VAL A 53 2.03 9.92 5.49
C VAL A 53 2.03 11.44 5.69
N ASP A 54 3.17 12.09 5.49
CA ASP A 54 3.29 13.54 5.55
C ASP A 54 2.46 14.19 4.46
N TYR A 55 2.61 13.72 3.23
CA TYR A 55 1.84 14.20 2.09
C TYR A 55 0.33 14.06 2.32
N TYR A 56 -0.12 12.93 2.85
CA TYR A 56 -1.53 12.74 3.18
C TYR A 56 -2.01 13.72 4.26
N LEU A 57 -1.28 13.83 5.37
CA LEU A 57 -1.66 14.70 6.48
C LEU A 57 -1.68 16.18 6.07
N GLU A 58 -0.69 16.63 5.31
CA GLU A 58 -0.61 18.00 4.80
C GLU A 58 -1.78 18.34 3.90
N ASN A 59 -2.11 17.46 2.95
CA ASN A 59 -3.23 17.69 2.04
C ASN A 59 -4.57 17.59 2.76
N LEU A 60 -4.75 16.62 3.66
CA LEU A 60 -5.96 16.54 4.48
C LEU A 60 -6.14 17.82 5.32
N THR A 61 -5.07 18.36 5.89
CA THR A 61 -5.12 19.60 6.66
C THR A 61 -5.51 20.80 5.79
N LYS A 62 -4.98 20.89 4.56
CA LYS A 62 -5.33 21.94 3.61
C LYS A 62 -6.79 21.88 3.17
N GLU A 63 -7.30 20.68 2.90
CA GLU A 63 -8.68 20.45 2.42
C GLU A 63 -9.73 20.53 3.53
N MET A 64 -9.33 20.33 4.80
CA MET A 64 -10.17 20.53 5.98
C MET A 64 -10.39 22.04 6.26
N THR A 65 -11.03 22.70 5.30
CA THR A 65 -11.58 24.05 5.43
C THR A 65 -12.96 23.96 6.11
N ASN A 66 -13.41 25.03 6.78
CA ASN A 66 -14.64 25.10 7.60
C ASN A 66 -14.50 24.81 9.11
N GLY A 67 -13.31 25.03 9.70
CA GLY A 67 -13.14 25.04 11.16
C GLY A 67 -13.01 23.67 11.82
N PHE A 68 -12.95 22.60 11.03
CA PHE A 68 -12.58 21.28 11.50
C PHE A 68 -11.06 21.12 11.48
N THR A 69 -10.51 20.50 12.52
CA THR A 69 -9.10 20.12 12.58
C THR A 69 -8.96 18.63 12.30
N VAL A 70 -7.86 18.22 11.69
CA VAL A 70 -7.55 16.79 11.53
C VAL A 70 -7.49 16.13 12.92
N PRO A 71 -8.32 15.11 13.19
CA PRO A 71 -8.43 14.53 14.54
C PRO A 71 -7.35 13.46 14.83
N TYR A 72 -6.32 13.37 13.98
CA TYR A 72 -5.29 12.35 14.04
C TYR A 72 -3.90 13.00 14.02
N THR A 73 -2.99 12.41 14.78
CA THR A 73 -1.57 12.76 14.74
C THR A 73 -0.86 12.04 13.60
N LYS A 74 0.25 12.60 13.12
CA LYS A 74 1.15 11.91 12.17
C LYS A 74 1.52 10.51 12.64
N LYS A 75 1.84 10.36 13.95
CA LYS A 75 2.20 9.05 14.52
C LYS A 75 1.05 8.04 14.38
N GLN A 76 -0.18 8.42 14.69
CA GLN A 76 -1.34 7.51 14.54
C GLN A 76 -1.52 7.09 13.08
N LEU A 77 -1.34 8.01 12.13
CA LEU A 77 -1.40 7.67 10.71
C LEU A 77 -0.26 6.72 10.31
N GLN A 78 0.96 6.97 10.78
CA GLN A 78 2.10 6.08 10.54
C GLN A 78 1.86 4.68 11.12
N ASP A 79 1.38 4.59 12.37
CA ASP A 79 1.06 3.32 13.01
C ASP A 79 -0.02 2.57 12.20
N CYS A 80 -1.08 3.26 11.76
CA CYS A 80 -2.12 2.67 10.91
C CYS A 80 -1.58 2.21 9.55
N TYR A 81 -0.66 2.95 8.93
CA TYR A 81 -0.04 2.55 7.67
C TYR A 81 0.80 1.28 7.85
N ASN A 82 1.61 1.22 8.91
CA ASN A 82 2.43 0.06 9.25
C ASN A 82 1.55 -1.18 9.51
N TYR A 83 0.46 -1.05 10.28
CA TYR A 83 -0.51 -2.13 10.46
C TYR A 83 -1.18 -2.54 9.14
N GLY A 84 -1.49 -1.56 8.29
CA GLY A 84 -2.02 -1.79 6.95
C GLY A 84 -1.09 -2.64 6.10
N LEU A 85 0.22 -2.37 6.12
CA LEU A 85 1.23 -3.15 5.40
C LEU A 85 1.35 -4.58 5.92
N ILE A 86 1.43 -4.76 7.24
CA ILE A 86 1.45 -6.09 7.85
C ILE A 86 0.20 -6.87 7.41
N HIS A 87 -0.97 -6.24 7.49
CA HIS A 87 -2.22 -6.83 7.02
C HIS A 87 -2.16 -7.21 5.54
N GLN A 88 -1.58 -6.35 4.68
CA GLN A 88 -1.43 -6.68 3.27
C GLN A 88 -0.45 -7.83 3.05
N ALA A 89 0.63 -7.96 3.82
CA ALA A 89 1.55 -9.09 3.68
C ALA A 89 0.83 -10.43 3.91
N PHE A 90 0.00 -10.52 4.95
CA PHE A 90 -0.85 -11.69 5.18
C PHE A 90 -1.91 -11.88 4.08
N GLY A 91 -2.58 -10.80 3.67
CA GLY A 91 -3.57 -10.85 2.61
C GLY A 91 -2.99 -11.34 1.28
N PHE A 92 -1.81 -10.86 0.92
CA PHE A 92 -1.15 -11.17 -0.35
C PHE A 92 -0.54 -12.56 -0.40
N LEU A 93 -0.14 -13.12 0.75
CA LEU A 93 0.22 -14.53 0.85
C LEU A 93 -0.93 -15.47 0.42
N VAL A 94 -2.17 -15.11 0.78
CA VAL A 94 -3.37 -15.88 0.40
C VAL A 94 -3.82 -15.51 -1.01
N SER A 95 -3.88 -14.21 -1.33
CA SER A 95 -4.39 -13.74 -2.63
C SER A 95 -3.43 -13.92 -3.80
N GLY A 96 -2.12 -14.01 -3.54
CA GLY A 96 -1.09 -14.23 -4.55
C GLY A 96 -1.35 -15.51 -5.35
N LEU A 97 -1.80 -16.58 -4.69
CA LEU A 97 -2.17 -17.83 -5.34
C LEU A 97 -3.39 -17.65 -6.25
N PHE A 98 -4.42 -16.93 -5.81
CA PHE A 98 -5.59 -16.62 -6.64
C PHE A 98 -5.21 -15.82 -7.90
N PHE A 99 -4.26 -14.88 -7.78
CA PHE A 99 -3.77 -14.13 -8.94
C PHE A 99 -3.03 -15.04 -9.93
N VAL A 100 -2.23 -15.99 -9.45
CA VAL A 100 -1.53 -16.96 -10.30
C VAL A 100 -2.52 -17.90 -11.00
N GLU A 101 -3.53 -18.39 -10.28
CA GLU A 101 -4.58 -19.25 -10.85
C GLU A 101 -5.43 -18.51 -11.88
N GLY A 102 -5.66 -17.20 -11.68
CA GLY A 102 -6.39 -16.35 -12.62
C GLY A 102 -5.65 -16.05 -13.92
N LEU A 103 -4.36 -16.42 -14.05
CA LEU A 103 -3.60 -16.23 -15.29
C LEU A 103 -3.99 -17.28 -16.34
N GLU A 104 -4.39 -16.80 -17.52
CA GLU A 104 -4.70 -17.68 -18.63
C GLU A 104 -3.43 -18.36 -19.19
N ASN A 105 -3.56 -19.59 -19.68
CA ASN A 105 -2.44 -20.30 -20.32
C ASN A 105 -2.02 -19.66 -21.66
N SER A 106 -2.87 -18.83 -22.25
CA SER A 106 -2.62 -18.01 -23.44
C SER A 106 -1.74 -16.79 -23.18
N ASP A 107 -1.51 -16.43 -21.91
CA ASP A 107 -0.67 -15.29 -21.56
C ASP A 107 0.79 -15.56 -21.97
N LYS A 108 1.26 -14.81 -22.97
CA LYS A 108 2.65 -14.88 -23.45
C LYS A 108 3.68 -14.61 -22.34
N ASP A 109 3.30 -13.79 -21.37
CA ASP A 109 4.17 -13.32 -20.28
C ASP A 109 3.82 -13.98 -18.93
N LYS A 110 3.15 -15.14 -18.95
CA LYS A 110 2.65 -15.80 -17.73
C LYS A 110 3.73 -15.98 -16.66
N ASN A 111 4.91 -16.44 -17.05
CA ASN A 111 6.02 -16.66 -16.11
C ASN A 111 6.52 -15.34 -15.50
N GLU A 112 6.62 -14.28 -16.29
CA GLU A 112 7.02 -12.95 -15.81
C GLU A 112 5.98 -12.39 -14.81
N LYS A 113 4.69 -12.59 -15.08
CA LYS A 113 3.61 -12.21 -14.15
C LYS A 113 3.68 -13.01 -12.85
N ILE A 114 3.95 -14.32 -12.91
CA ILE A 114 4.15 -15.16 -11.72
C ILE A 114 5.35 -14.67 -10.91
N ASP A 115 6.47 -14.39 -11.56
CA ASP A 115 7.67 -13.87 -10.90
C ASP A 115 7.40 -12.51 -10.24
N ALA A 116 6.66 -11.62 -10.92
CA ALA A 116 6.27 -10.33 -10.35
C ALA A 116 5.35 -10.49 -9.11
N ILE A 117 4.44 -11.47 -9.11
CA ILE A 117 3.61 -11.80 -7.93
C ILE A 117 4.50 -12.34 -6.80
N ALA A 118 5.41 -13.27 -7.10
CA ALA A 118 6.30 -13.87 -6.11
C ALA A 118 7.25 -12.86 -5.48
N GLN A 119 7.84 -11.97 -6.29
CA GLN A 119 8.69 -10.86 -5.81
C GLN A 119 7.90 -9.92 -4.90
N ARG A 120 6.65 -9.61 -5.25
CA ARG A 120 5.78 -8.78 -4.42
C ARG A 120 5.45 -9.44 -3.08
N CYS A 121 5.09 -10.73 -3.08
CA CYS A 121 4.88 -11.50 -1.85
C CYS A 121 6.13 -11.45 -0.96
N ARG A 122 7.30 -11.74 -1.52
CA ARG A 122 8.57 -11.71 -0.79
C ARG A 122 8.83 -10.34 -0.17
N GLY A 123 8.70 -9.28 -0.97
CA GLY A 123 8.95 -7.92 -0.50
C GLY A 123 8.03 -7.52 0.64
N LEU A 124 6.74 -7.86 0.57
CA LEU A 124 5.78 -7.56 1.64
C LEU A 124 6.06 -8.33 2.94
N ILE A 125 6.50 -9.59 2.85
CA ILE A 125 6.88 -10.38 4.02
C ILE A 125 8.11 -9.77 4.69
N GLU A 126 9.11 -9.37 3.91
CA GLU A 126 10.31 -8.72 4.44
C GLU A 126 9.97 -7.39 5.13
N ASP A 127 9.07 -6.59 4.55
CA ASP A 127 8.65 -5.32 5.13
C ASP A 127 7.87 -5.56 6.44
N ALA A 128 6.99 -6.56 6.46
CA ALA A 128 6.24 -6.95 7.66
C ALA A 128 7.17 -7.51 8.76
N ASP A 129 8.19 -8.30 8.41
CA ASP A 129 9.16 -8.85 9.35
C ASP A 129 9.96 -7.75 10.06
N VAL A 130 10.38 -6.71 9.33
CA VAL A 130 11.06 -5.54 9.91
C VAL A 130 10.17 -4.83 10.92
N LEU A 131 8.89 -4.60 10.57
CA LEU A 131 7.93 -3.94 11.45
C LEU A 131 7.64 -4.79 12.70
N LEU A 132 7.35 -6.08 12.52
CA LEU A 132 7.03 -7.01 13.61
C LEU A 132 8.23 -7.22 14.53
N SER A 133 9.44 -7.35 13.99
CA SER A 133 10.65 -7.50 14.79
C SER A 133 10.88 -6.30 15.71
N GLY A 134 10.56 -5.09 15.25
CA GLY A 134 10.59 -3.89 16.08
C GLY A 134 9.55 -3.94 17.21
N ASP A 135 8.31 -4.33 16.89
CA ASP A 135 7.21 -4.39 17.85
C ASP A 135 7.39 -5.50 18.89
N PHE A 136 7.83 -6.70 18.48
CA PHE A 136 8.13 -7.80 19.40
C PHE A 136 9.28 -7.45 20.33
N LYS A 137 10.30 -6.74 19.83
CA LYS A 137 11.38 -6.24 20.67
C LYS A 137 10.85 -5.26 21.72
N TYR A 138 10.00 -4.31 21.34
CA TYR A 138 9.34 -3.40 22.29
C TYR A 138 8.47 -4.13 23.32
N LEU A 139 7.66 -5.10 22.89
CA LEU A 139 6.79 -5.86 23.78
C LEU A 139 7.59 -6.73 24.75
N TYR A 140 8.67 -7.36 24.28
CA TYR A 140 9.60 -8.11 25.12
C TYR A 140 10.28 -7.20 26.15
N GLU A 141 10.77 -6.04 25.74
CA GLU A 141 11.37 -5.06 26.65
C GLU A 141 10.37 -4.54 27.71
N LYS A 142 9.09 -4.41 27.34
CA LYS A 142 8.04 -3.85 28.20
C LYS A 142 7.38 -4.87 29.15
N TYR A 143 7.25 -6.13 28.72
CA TYR A 143 6.45 -7.15 29.42
C TYR A 143 7.21 -8.45 29.71
N GLY A 144 8.46 -8.58 29.26
CA GLY A 144 9.25 -9.81 29.36
C GLY A 144 9.92 -10.09 30.71
N GLN A 145 9.35 -9.61 31.83
CA GLN A 145 9.78 -9.97 33.19
C GLN A 145 8.73 -10.83 33.89
#